data_AF-A0A849PNV9-F1
#
_entry.id   AF-A0A849PNV9-F1
#
_cell.length_a   1.000
_cell.length_b   1.000
_cell.length_c   1.000
_cell.angle_alpha   90.00
_cell.angle_beta   90.00
_cell.angle_gamma   90.00
#
_symmetry.space_group_name_H-M   'P 1'
#
loop_
_entity.id
_entity.type
_entity.pdbx_description
1 polymer ?
#
loop_
_entity_poly.entity_id
_entity_poly.type
_entity_poly.pdbx_seq_one_letter_code
_entity_poly.pdbx_strand_id
1 'polypeptide(L)'
;MIDIELDNKPLTVPDGSTLADVLKHAETPYKGTTIAIIKGTEESKEATAEYLISTTKGDIGIELSAHQDVWRDAESGIVNSGVRWAGRDALAFGPFKTGIAPSHRDHEYMRWDVLFGTGGYAADNTYMVISKKLHTAAHGAPLDSGVFGRIVSGRGVIESLDTGDSITGIAPVERWGTIVNKIVTTDLATGIESGMRIFTCATIELSPDAPYGAEHLLAAVKDGVLAFSTVSHAFA
;
A
#
# COMPACT_ATOMS: atom_id res chain seq x y z
N MET A 1 34.81 10.24 17.09
CA MET A 1 33.81 9.48 17.86
C MET A 1 32.46 9.80 17.26
N ILE A 2 31.61 8.80 17.13
CA ILE A 2 30.24 8.91 16.61
C ILE A 2 29.29 8.27 17.61
N ASP A 3 28.08 8.80 17.70
CA ASP A 3 27.04 8.28 18.58
C ASP A 3 26.06 7.44 17.77
N ILE A 4 25.78 6.24 18.28
CA ILE A 4 24.86 5.26 17.69
C ILE A 4 23.96 4.66 18.77
N GLU A 5 22.98 3.87 18.35
CA GLU A 5 22.17 3.02 19.23
C GLU A 5 22.39 1.56 18.88
N LEU A 6 22.69 0.71 19.86
CA LEU A 6 22.81 -0.74 19.71
C LEU A 6 21.77 -1.42 20.60
N ASP A 7 20.83 -2.17 20.01
CA ASP A 7 19.75 -2.87 20.72
C ASP A 7 19.00 -1.97 21.73
N ASN A 8 18.64 -0.77 21.27
CA ASN A 8 17.99 0.30 22.05
C ASN A 8 18.84 0.91 23.17
N LYS A 9 20.18 0.74 23.13
CA LYS A 9 21.11 1.37 24.08
C LYS A 9 22.05 2.34 23.37
N PRO A 10 22.23 3.57 23.88
CA PRO A 10 23.19 4.50 23.31
C PRO A 10 24.62 3.97 23.46
N LEU A 11 25.43 4.13 22.42
CA LEU A 11 26.82 3.68 22.38
C LEU A 11 27.66 4.68 21.57
N THR A 12 28.84 5.02 22.08
CA THR A 12 29.77 5.92 21.39
C THR A 12 30.98 5.12 20.91
N VAL A 13 31.26 5.17 19.61
CA VAL A 13 32.35 4.40 18.97
C VAL A 13 33.29 5.31 18.18
N PRO A 14 34.52 4.87 17.85
CA PRO A 14 35.41 5.61 16.95
C PRO A 14 34.76 5.88 15.59
N ASP A 15 35.15 6.99 14.97
CA ASP A 15 34.73 7.28 13.60
C ASP A 15 35.43 6.33 12.63
N GLY A 16 34.70 5.87 11.60
CA GLY A 16 35.15 4.82 10.68
C GLY A 16 35.09 3.39 11.24
N SER A 17 34.46 3.18 12.40
CA SER A 17 34.23 1.84 12.94
C SER A 17 33.36 0.98 12.02
N THR A 18 33.64 -0.32 12.00
CA THR A 18 32.83 -1.33 11.34
C THR A 18 31.83 -1.97 12.30
N LEU A 19 30.85 -2.70 11.75
CA LEU A 19 29.93 -3.49 12.54
C LEU A 19 30.67 -4.51 13.45
N ALA A 20 31.77 -5.10 12.97
CA ALA A 20 32.64 -5.96 13.79
C ALA A 20 33.19 -5.23 15.02
N ASP A 21 33.64 -3.98 14.85
CA ASP A 21 34.20 -3.17 15.93
C ASP A 21 33.14 -2.82 16.97
N VAL A 22 31.93 -2.47 16.52
CA VAL A 22 30.78 -2.19 17.40
C VAL A 22 30.42 -3.40 18.26
N LEU A 23 30.24 -4.57 17.64
CA LEU A 23 29.88 -5.80 18.36
C LEU A 23 30.95 -6.21 19.37
N LYS A 24 32.22 -6.07 19.00
CA LYS A 24 33.35 -6.35 19.89
C LYS A 24 33.42 -5.36 21.05
N HIS A 25 33.22 -4.07 20.78
CA HIS A 25 33.26 -3.01 21.79
C HIS A 25 32.15 -3.17 22.83
N ALA A 26 30.96 -3.57 22.39
CA ALA A 26 29.80 -3.80 23.26
C ALA A 26 29.72 -5.23 23.81
N GLU A 27 30.73 -6.08 23.57
CA GLU A 27 30.76 -7.50 23.95
C GLU A 27 29.47 -8.27 23.54
N THR A 28 28.88 -7.90 22.41
CA THR A 28 27.58 -8.40 21.97
C THR A 28 27.73 -9.74 21.26
N PRO A 29 27.09 -10.83 21.75
CA PRO A 29 27.18 -12.13 21.11
C PRO A 29 26.55 -12.13 19.72
N TYR A 30 27.30 -12.58 18.71
CA TYR A 30 26.81 -12.67 17.34
C TYR A 30 26.98 -14.09 16.79
N LYS A 31 25.89 -14.66 16.26
CA LYS A 31 25.84 -16.06 15.77
C LYS A 31 25.66 -16.17 14.25
N GLY A 32 26.08 -15.15 13.49
CA GLY A 32 25.88 -15.15 12.03
C GLY A 32 24.43 -14.88 11.61
N THR A 33 23.62 -14.33 12.52
CA THR A 33 22.22 -13.94 12.24
C THR A 33 22.15 -12.62 11.48
N THR A 34 21.00 -12.31 10.92
CA THR A 34 20.80 -11.02 10.26
C THR A 34 20.85 -9.86 11.25
N ILE A 35 21.57 -8.79 10.91
CA ILE A 35 21.60 -7.53 11.65
C ILE A 35 20.81 -6.48 10.86
N ALA A 36 19.92 -5.75 11.54
CA ALA A 36 19.20 -4.64 10.96
C ALA A 36 19.81 -3.31 11.41
N ILE A 37 20.03 -2.39 10.49
CA ILE A 37 20.58 -1.06 10.74
C ILE A 37 19.60 -0.04 10.18
N ILE A 38 19.22 0.95 10.98
CA ILE A 38 18.45 2.12 10.57
C ILE A 38 19.42 3.30 10.49
N LYS A 39 19.65 3.84 9.30
CA LYS A 39 20.54 4.98 9.06
C LYS A 39 19.92 6.33 9.42
N GLY A 40 18.60 6.41 9.38
CA GLY A 40 17.86 7.63 9.63
C GLY A 40 16.39 7.45 9.28
N THR A 41 15.59 8.36 9.82
CA THR A 41 14.17 8.47 9.59
C THR A 41 13.98 9.63 8.61
N GLU A 42 13.81 9.35 7.32
CA GLU A 42 13.35 10.38 6.39
C GLU A 42 11.82 10.35 6.38
N GLU A 43 11.22 11.45 6.86
CA GLU A 43 9.81 11.71 6.63
C GLU A 43 9.63 12.10 5.16
N SER A 44 9.30 11.12 4.32
CA SER A 44 8.92 11.38 2.94
C SER A 44 7.41 11.40 2.83
N LYS A 45 6.84 12.46 2.26
CA LYS A 45 5.46 12.45 1.78
C LYS A 45 5.40 11.66 0.48
N GLU A 46 5.07 10.38 0.55
CA GLU A 46 4.64 9.66 -0.66
C GLU A 46 3.13 9.80 -0.78
N ALA A 47 2.69 10.55 -1.81
CA ALA A 47 1.31 10.46 -2.28
C ALA A 47 1.11 9.02 -2.75
N THR A 48 0.19 8.30 -2.09
CA THR A 48 -0.10 6.94 -2.51
C THR A 48 -0.87 6.93 -3.82
N ALA A 49 -0.91 5.77 -4.47
CA ALA A 49 -1.88 5.51 -5.51
C ALA A 49 -3.32 5.36 -4.96
N GLU A 50 -3.58 5.68 -3.69
CA GLU A 50 -4.92 5.56 -3.10
C GLU A 50 -5.65 6.90 -3.02
N TYR A 51 -6.95 6.85 -3.28
CA TYR A 51 -7.85 7.99 -3.24
C TYR A 51 -9.08 7.66 -2.40
N LEU A 52 -9.54 8.63 -1.63
CA LEU A 52 -10.83 8.62 -0.96
C LEU A 52 -11.84 9.37 -1.83
N ILE A 53 -12.88 8.67 -2.25
CA ILE A 53 -14.01 9.21 -2.99
C ILE A 53 -15.17 9.37 -2.01
N SER A 54 -15.51 10.62 -1.70
CA SER A 54 -16.69 10.94 -0.89
C SER A 54 -17.94 10.95 -1.74
N THR A 55 -19.01 10.34 -1.24
CA THR A 55 -20.32 10.30 -1.88
C THR A 55 -21.42 10.78 -0.94
N THR A 56 -22.64 10.95 -1.45
CA THR A 56 -23.82 11.27 -0.65
C THR A 56 -24.16 10.22 0.43
N LYS A 57 -23.62 8.99 0.34
CA LYS A 57 -23.88 7.89 1.28
C LYS A 57 -22.66 7.45 2.10
N GLY A 58 -21.54 8.18 1.99
CA GLY A 58 -20.29 7.88 2.69
C GLY A 58 -19.12 7.72 1.73
N ASP A 59 -17.98 7.28 2.27
CA ASP A 59 -16.72 7.28 1.54
C ASP A 59 -16.35 5.90 0.97
N ILE A 60 -15.65 5.92 -0.16
CA ILE A 60 -15.14 4.76 -0.88
C ILE A 60 -13.65 4.96 -1.13
N GLY A 61 -12.82 4.01 -0.72
CA GLY A 61 -11.39 4.02 -1.02
C GLY A 61 -11.09 3.24 -2.30
N ILE A 62 -10.32 3.85 -3.20
CA ILE A 62 -9.78 3.21 -4.40
C ILE A 62 -8.26 3.19 -4.36
N GLU A 63 -7.65 2.15 -4.93
CA GLU A 63 -6.22 2.06 -5.19
C GLU A 63 -6.01 1.98 -6.71
N LEU A 64 -5.20 2.88 -7.27
CA LEU A 64 -4.89 2.95 -8.69
C LEU A 64 -3.77 1.96 -9.04
N SER A 65 -3.95 1.20 -10.11
CA SER A 65 -2.99 0.23 -10.64
C SER A 65 -2.56 0.52 -12.08
N ALA A 66 -3.33 1.32 -12.83
CA ALA A 66 -3.07 1.71 -14.21
C ALA A 66 -3.74 3.06 -14.54
N HIS A 67 -3.50 3.60 -15.73
CA HIS A 67 -4.13 4.83 -16.27
C HIS A 67 -4.11 6.04 -15.29
N GLN A 68 -3.03 6.19 -14.53
CA GLN A 68 -2.89 7.28 -13.54
C GLN A 68 -2.89 8.66 -14.20
N ASP A 69 -2.41 8.76 -15.43
CA ASP A 69 -2.50 9.96 -16.27
C ASP A 69 -3.94 10.31 -16.62
N VAL A 70 -4.71 9.34 -17.11
CA VAL A 70 -6.14 9.52 -17.40
C VAL A 70 -6.91 9.90 -16.13
N TRP A 71 -6.61 9.26 -15.00
CA TRP A 71 -7.20 9.59 -13.71
C TRP A 71 -6.92 11.04 -13.31
N ARG A 72 -5.66 11.48 -13.30
CA ARG A 72 -5.28 12.85 -12.93
C ARG A 72 -5.98 13.90 -13.81
N ASP A 73 -6.09 13.63 -15.10
CA ASP A 73 -6.74 14.55 -16.04
C ASP A 73 -8.27 14.58 -15.83
N ALA A 74 -8.88 13.44 -15.46
CA ALA A 74 -10.31 13.29 -15.31
C ALA A 74 -10.85 13.64 -13.91
N GLU A 75 -10.04 13.50 -12.85
CA GLU A 75 -10.46 13.57 -11.44
C GLU A 75 -11.35 14.78 -11.14
N SER A 76 -10.93 15.96 -11.60
CA SER A 76 -11.70 17.20 -11.42
C SER A 76 -13.10 17.18 -12.08
N GLY A 77 -13.24 16.48 -13.21
CA GLY A 77 -14.51 16.28 -13.90
C GLY A 77 -15.35 15.14 -13.33
N ILE A 78 -14.76 14.23 -12.57
CA ILE A 78 -15.48 13.16 -11.85
C ILE A 78 -16.20 13.74 -10.63
N VAL A 79 -15.63 14.74 -9.96
CA VAL A 79 -16.30 15.42 -8.84
C VAL A 79 -17.67 15.98 -9.29
N ASN A 80 -18.70 15.76 -8.49
CA ASN A 80 -20.12 16.05 -8.78
C ASN A 80 -20.78 15.13 -9.83
N SER A 81 -20.09 14.11 -10.33
CA SER A 81 -20.73 13.09 -11.17
C SER A 81 -21.75 12.29 -10.36
N GLY A 82 -22.98 12.22 -10.88
CA GLY A 82 -24.05 11.38 -10.33
C GLY A 82 -23.92 9.93 -10.74
N VAL A 83 -24.54 9.04 -9.97
CA VAL A 83 -24.78 7.65 -10.40
C VAL A 83 -25.71 7.67 -11.60
N ARG A 84 -25.18 7.26 -12.77
CA ARG A 84 -25.95 7.20 -14.01
C ARG A 84 -26.68 5.88 -14.16
N TRP A 85 -26.06 4.79 -13.74
CA TRP A 85 -26.66 3.47 -13.70
C TRP A 85 -26.14 2.69 -12.50
N ALA A 86 -27.06 2.02 -11.82
CA ALA A 86 -26.79 1.10 -10.72
C ALA A 86 -27.44 -0.24 -11.05
N GLY A 87 -26.62 -1.28 -11.17
CA GLY A 87 -27.07 -2.63 -11.46
C GLY A 87 -26.58 -3.63 -10.41
N ARG A 88 -27.00 -4.88 -10.59
CA ARG A 88 -26.46 -6.01 -9.80
C ARG A 88 -24.97 -6.23 -10.09
N ASP A 89 -24.54 -5.95 -11.32
CA ASP A 89 -23.24 -6.36 -11.85
C ASP A 89 -22.21 -5.25 -11.69
N ALA A 90 -22.64 -4.00 -11.85
CA ALA A 90 -21.79 -2.82 -11.78
C ALA A 90 -22.60 -1.56 -11.46
N LEU A 91 -21.88 -0.52 -11.05
CA LEU A 91 -22.34 0.83 -10.75
C LEU A 91 -21.51 1.79 -11.59
N ALA A 92 -22.07 2.89 -12.12
CA ALA A 92 -21.23 3.91 -12.72
C ALA A 92 -21.63 5.36 -12.45
N PHE A 93 -20.58 6.16 -12.32
CA PHE A 93 -20.63 7.61 -12.17
C PHE A 93 -20.27 8.32 -13.47
N GLY A 94 -21.00 9.38 -13.79
CA GLY A 94 -20.69 10.26 -14.92
C GLY A 94 -21.95 10.84 -15.58
N PRO A 95 -21.84 11.33 -16.82
CA PRO A 95 -20.64 11.28 -17.66
C PRO A 95 -19.62 12.38 -17.36
N PHE A 96 -18.36 12.12 -17.71
CA PHE A 96 -17.28 13.09 -17.78
C PHE A 96 -16.43 12.88 -19.03
N LYS A 97 -15.59 13.84 -19.37
CA LYS A 97 -14.74 13.80 -20.57
C LYS A 97 -13.38 13.21 -20.24
N THR A 98 -12.89 12.30 -21.08
CA THR A 98 -11.52 11.77 -21.01
C THR A 98 -10.89 11.63 -22.40
N GLY A 99 -9.60 11.28 -22.45
CA GLY A 99 -8.87 10.98 -23.69
C GLY A 99 -8.85 9.50 -24.09
N ILE A 100 -9.64 8.63 -23.43
CA ILE A 100 -9.59 7.19 -23.69
C ILE A 100 -10.12 6.85 -25.09
N ALA A 101 -9.51 5.85 -25.73
CA ALA A 101 -9.95 5.34 -27.02
C ALA A 101 -10.87 4.11 -26.80
N PRO A 102 -12.20 4.25 -26.96
CA PRO A 102 -13.13 3.18 -26.65
C PRO A 102 -13.06 2.04 -27.68
N SER A 103 -13.30 0.82 -27.22
CA SER A 103 -13.35 -0.38 -28.06
C SER A 103 -14.69 -1.11 -27.89
N HIS A 104 -15.09 -1.89 -28.90
CA HIS A 104 -16.28 -2.75 -28.87
C HIS A 104 -16.04 -4.11 -28.21
N ARG A 105 -14.88 -4.30 -27.56
CA ARG A 105 -14.46 -5.60 -27.06
C ARG A 105 -15.10 -5.89 -25.71
N ASP A 106 -15.54 -7.14 -25.53
CA ASP A 106 -15.92 -7.65 -24.22
C ASP A 106 -14.68 -7.91 -23.37
N HIS A 107 -14.75 -7.53 -22.10
CA HIS A 107 -13.72 -7.83 -21.10
C HIS A 107 -14.34 -8.53 -19.91
N GLU A 108 -13.55 -9.38 -19.26
CA GLU A 108 -13.89 -9.94 -17.96
C GLU A 108 -13.43 -8.96 -16.88
N TYR A 109 -14.35 -8.59 -15.98
CA TYR A 109 -14.07 -7.71 -14.86
C TYR A 109 -14.23 -8.47 -13.56
N MET A 110 -13.23 -8.34 -12.70
CA MET A 110 -13.24 -8.93 -11.37
C MET A 110 -14.12 -8.11 -10.43
N ARG A 111 -14.60 -8.77 -9.39
CA ARG A 111 -15.30 -8.08 -8.31
C ARG A 111 -14.38 -7.00 -7.72
N TRP A 112 -14.89 -5.77 -7.69
CA TRP A 112 -14.26 -4.55 -7.20
C TRP A 112 -13.27 -3.85 -8.13
N ASP A 113 -13.17 -4.28 -9.38
CA ASP A 113 -12.45 -3.49 -10.37
C ASP A 113 -13.12 -2.12 -10.58
N VAL A 114 -12.29 -1.10 -10.75
CA VAL A 114 -12.69 0.25 -11.15
C VAL A 114 -12.09 0.50 -12.53
N LEU A 115 -12.95 0.87 -13.48
CA LEU A 115 -12.57 1.02 -14.88
C LEU A 115 -13.19 2.27 -15.51
N PHE A 116 -12.57 2.72 -16.60
CA PHE A 116 -13.17 3.70 -17.49
C PHE A 116 -14.00 3.00 -18.57
N GLY A 117 -15.30 3.29 -18.60
CA GLY A 117 -16.20 2.87 -19.68
C GLY A 117 -16.76 4.08 -20.44
N THR A 118 -17.30 3.89 -21.62
CA THR A 118 -17.96 4.96 -22.40
C THR A 118 -19.38 4.58 -22.78
N GLY A 119 -20.29 5.55 -22.72
CA GLY A 119 -21.63 5.42 -23.29
C GLY A 119 -21.61 5.76 -24.78
N GLY A 120 -22.00 4.81 -25.64
CA GLY A 120 -22.04 5.04 -27.08
C GLY A 120 -20.67 5.13 -27.75
N TYR A 121 -19.61 4.61 -27.11
CA TYR A 121 -18.25 4.59 -27.65
C TYR A 121 -17.69 5.99 -27.97
N ALA A 122 -18.03 6.98 -27.12
CA ALA A 122 -17.56 8.36 -27.21
C ALA A 122 -16.78 8.75 -25.95
N ALA A 123 -15.54 9.20 -26.11
CA ALA A 123 -14.66 9.60 -25.00
C ALA A 123 -15.19 10.82 -24.21
N ASP A 124 -16.00 11.66 -24.86
CA ASP A 124 -16.72 12.77 -24.21
C ASP A 124 -17.87 12.30 -23.29
N ASN A 125 -18.21 11.00 -23.32
CA ASN A 125 -19.25 10.37 -22.53
C ASN A 125 -18.67 9.20 -21.72
N THR A 126 -17.59 9.47 -20.99
CA THR A 126 -16.90 8.49 -20.14
C THR A 126 -17.59 8.36 -18.78
N TYR A 127 -17.51 7.17 -18.21
CA TYR A 127 -18.02 6.82 -16.89
C TYR A 127 -16.92 6.11 -16.10
N MET A 128 -16.89 6.37 -14.79
CA MET A 128 -16.16 5.54 -13.83
C MET A 128 -17.09 4.40 -13.43
N VAL A 129 -16.77 3.19 -13.87
CA VAL A 129 -17.58 1.99 -13.61
C VAL A 129 -16.90 1.17 -12.51
N ILE A 130 -17.68 0.73 -11.53
CA ILE A 130 -17.26 -0.14 -10.43
C ILE A 130 -17.95 -1.48 -10.60
N SER A 131 -17.17 -2.55 -10.75
CA SER A 131 -17.65 -3.93 -10.87
C SER A 131 -18.03 -4.48 -9.50
N LYS A 132 -19.29 -4.90 -9.31
CA LYS A 132 -19.80 -5.43 -8.03
C LYS A 132 -19.63 -6.94 -7.88
N LYS A 133 -19.39 -7.65 -8.99
CA LYS A 133 -19.10 -9.09 -9.07
C LYS A 133 -18.35 -9.42 -10.36
N LEU A 134 -17.84 -10.65 -10.45
CA LEU A 134 -17.28 -11.19 -11.68
C LEU A 134 -18.35 -11.19 -12.79
N HIS A 135 -18.03 -10.58 -13.93
CA HIS A 135 -18.88 -10.57 -15.12
C HIS A 135 -18.09 -10.24 -16.38
N THR A 136 -18.70 -10.46 -17.55
CA THR A 136 -18.14 -10.10 -18.86
C THR A 136 -19.06 -9.08 -19.52
N ALA A 137 -18.51 -7.95 -19.97
CA ALA A 137 -19.29 -6.90 -20.63
C ALA A 137 -18.45 -6.00 -21.55
N ALA A 138 -19.08 -5.46 -22.60
CA ALA A 138 -18.56 -4.34 -23.39
C ALA A 138 -19.01 -3.01 -22.77
N HIS A 139 -18.19 -2.46 -21.87
CA HIS A 139 -18.42 -1.12 -21.28
C HIS A 139 -17.90 0.03 -22.16
N GLY A 140 -17.53 -0.23 -23.42
CA GLY A 140 -16.88 0.79 -24.25
C GLY A 140 -15.53 1.23 -23.69
N ALA A 141 -14.86 0.34 -22.96
CA ALA A 141 -13.55 0.56 -22.40
C ALA A 141 -12.45 0.45 -23.48
N PRO A 142 -11.24 0.96 -23.23
CA PRO A 142 -10.08 0.74 -24.09
C PRO A 142 -9.75 -0.74 -24.28
N LEU A 143 -8.88 -1.03 -25.26
CA LEU A 143 -8.55 -2.39 -25.68
C LEU A 143 -7.94 -3.26 -24.57
N ASP A 144 -7.39 -2.63 -23.53
CA ASP A 144 -6.77 -3.24 -22.36
C ASP A 144 -7.71 -3.34 -21.14
N SER A 145 -9.03 -3.26 -21.36
CA SER A 145 -10.13 -3.28 -20.37
C SER A 145 -10.43 -1.97 -19.65
N GLY A 146 -9.52 -0.98 -19.70
CA GLY A 146 -9.70 0.30 -19.00
C GLY A 146 -9.75 0.21 -17.48
N VAL A 147 -9.46 -0.96 -16.89
CA VAL A 147 -9.32 -1.13 -15.45
C VAL A 147 -8.13 -0.32 -14.98
N PHE A 148 -8.39 0.67 -14.13
CA PHE A 148 -7.37 1.59 -13.64
C PHE A 148 -7.13 1.46 -12.13
N GLY A 149 -7.97 0.69 -11.42
CA GLY A 149 -7.82 0.49 -10.00
C GLY A 149 -8.81 -0.50 -9.41
N ARG A 150 -8.87 -0.56 -8.09
CA ARG A 150 -9.75 -1.46 -7.34
C ARG A 150 -10.27 -0.81 -6.05
N ILE A 151 -11.45 -1.23 -5.60
CA ILE A 151 -12.01 -0.83 -4.30
C ILE A 151 -11.26 -1.50 -3.13
N VAL A 152 -10.66 -0.67 -2.27
CA VAL A 152 -9.97 -1.09 -1.05
C VAL A 152 -10.84 -0.91 0.21
N SER A 153 -11.77 0.05 0.23
CA SER A 153 -12.69 0.30 1.35
C SER A 153 -14.06 0.79 0.90
N GLY A 154 -15.06 0.87 1.79
CA GLY A 154 -16.39 1.40 1.44
C GLY A 154 -17.30 0.48 0.63
N ARG A 155 -17.04 -0.84 0.59
CA ARG A 155 -17.86 -1.81 -0.17
C ARG A 155 -19.34 -1.78 0.22
N GLY A 156 -19.66 -1.60 1.51
CA GLY A 156 -21.03 -1.45 1.98
C GLY A 156 -21.70 -0.16 1.47
N VAL A 157 -20.93 0.92 1.29
CA VAL A 157 -21.42 2.17 0.70
C VAL A 157 -21.78 1.92 -0.76
N ILE A 158 -20.91 1.27 -1.53
CA ILE A 158 -21.16 0.90 -2.94
C ILE A 158 -22.45 0.09 -3.12
N GLU A 159 -22.71 -0.85 -2.23
CA GLU A 159 -23.94 -1.65 -2.27
C GLU A 159 -25.21 -0.82 -1.97
N SER A 160 -25.07 0.30 -1.28
CA SER A 160 -26.18 1.19 -0.93
C SER A 160 -26.44 2.32 -1.94
N LEU A 161 -25.49 2.60 -2.84
CA LEU A 161 -25.60 3.65 -3.85
C LEU A 161 -26.61 3.30 -4.95
N ASP A 162 -27.39 4.30 -5.37
CA ASP A 162 -28.37 4.18 -6.45
C ASP A 162 -28.50 5.51 -7.22
N THR A 163 -29.35 5.51 -8.25
CA THR A 163 -29.70 6.67 -9.05
C THR A 163 -30.24 7.79 -8.15
N GLY A 164 -29.51 8.91 -8.09
CA GLY A 164 -29.80 10.02 -7.18
C GLY A 164 -28.64 10.36 -6.24
N ASP A 165 -27.70 9.43 -6.07
CA ASP A 165 -26.45 9.66 -5.36
C ASP A 165 -25.38 10.25 -6.28
N SER A 166 -24.38 10.91 -5.69
CA SER A 166 -23.28 11.53 -6.42
C SER A 166 -21.97 11.50 -5.64
N ILE A 167 -20.87 11.70 -6.38
CA ILE A 167 -19.56 11.98 -5.80
C ILE A 167 -19.53 13.44 -5.36
N THR A 168 -19.20 13.67 -4.09
CA THR A 168 -19.12 15.00 -3.48
C THR A 168 -17.69 15.50 -3.33
N GLY A 169 -16.71 14.60 -3.39
CA GLY A 169 -15.30 14.96 -3.32
C GLY A 169 -14.39 13.79 -3.65
N ILE A 170 -13.18 14.11 -4.07
CA ILE A 170 -12.09 13.16 -4.26
C ILE A 170 -10.85 13.77 -3.63
N ALA A 171 -10.14 12.98 -2.83
CA ALA A 171 -8.89 13.39 -2.21
C ALA A 171 -7.89 12.24 -2.25
N PRO A 172 -6.60 12.50 -2.57
CA PRO A 172 -5.57 11.49 -2.39
C PRO A 172 -5.44 11.13 -0.91
N VAL A 173 -5.23 9.85 -0.62
CA VAL A 173 -4.91 9.41 0.74
C VAL A 173 -3.43 9.68 0.97
N GLU A 174 -3.14 10.71 1.76
CA GLU A 174 -1.79 10.96 2.24
C GLU A 174 -1.40 9.86 3.24
N ARG A 175 -0.49 8.96 2.85
CA ARG A 175 0.16 8.09 3.83
C ARG A 175 1.32 8.85 4.44
N TRP A 176 1.31 8.97 5.76
CA TRP A 176 2.52 9.15 6.53
C TRP A 176 3.35 7.87 6.42
N GLY A 177 4.21 7.80 5.41
CA GLY A 177 5.22 6.76 5.27
C GLY A 177 6.54 7.25 5.84
N THR A 178 6.97 6.66 6.95
CA THR A 178 8.37 6.81 7.37
C THR A 178 9.23 5.93 6.47
N ILE A 179 9.93 6.49 5.48
CA ILE A 179 11.00 5.76 4.81
C ILE A 179 12.16 5.68 5.79
N VAL A 180 12.20 4.57 6.51
CA VAL A 180 13.34 4.20 7.33
C VAL A 180 14.43 3.72 6.38
N ASN A 181 15.47 4.52 6.18
CA ASN A 181 16.64 4.09 5.41
C ASN A 181 17.30 2.95 6.18
N LYS A 182 17.06 1.71 5.74
CA LYS A 182 17.44 0.51 6.48
C LYS A 182 18.38 -0.38 5.67
N ILE A 183 19.36 -0.95 6.35
CA ILE A 183 20.24 -1.99 5.85
C ILE A 183 19.94 -3.26 6.64
N VAL A 184 19.83 -4.38 5.94
CA VAL A 184 19.71 -5.70 6.53
C VAL A 184 20.91 -6.50 6.02
N THR A 185 21.82 -6.89 6.92
CA THR A 185 23.13 -7.43 6.53
C THR A 185 23.64 -8.50 7.50
N THR A 186 24.49 -9.38 7.00
CA THR A 186 25.37 -10.25 7.79
C THR A 186 26.84 -9.87 7.62
N ASP A 187 27.13 -8.84 6.83
CA ASP A 187 28.49 -8.37 6.55
C ASP A 187 29.02 -7.52 7.69
N LEU A 188 29.97 -8.08 8.45
CA LEU A 188 30.61 -7.42 9.58
C LEU A 188 31.57 -6.30 9.17
N ALA A 189 31.92 -6.19 7.88
CA ALA A 189 32.73 -5.08 7.34
C ALA A 189 31.90 -3.82 7.06
N THR A 190 30.58 -3.86 7.27
CA THR A 190 29.69 -2.71 7.07
C THR A 190 30.17 -1.53 7.93
N GLY A 191 30.43 -0.39 7.29
CA GLY A 191 30.83 0.85 7.95
C GLY A 191 29.67 1.48 8.73
N ILE A 192 29.99 2.06 9.89
CA ILE A 192 29.02 2.66 10.80
C ILE A 192 29.16 4.17 10.77
N GLU A 193 28.01 4.85 10.67
CA GLU A 193 27.90 6.30 10.64
C GLU A 193 27.16 6.81 11.89
N SER A 194 27.36 8.07 12.24
CA SER A 194 26.67 8.69 13.37
C SER A 194 25.15 8.68 13.16
N GLY A 195 24.41 8.43 14.23
CA GLY A 195 22.94 8.40 14.22
C GLY A 195 22.34 7.06 13.79
N MET A 196 23.16 6.07 13.41
CA MET A 196 22.67 4.73 13.10
C MET A 196 22.09 4.02 14.33
N ARG A 197 20.98 3.30 14.15
CA ARG A 197 20.41 2.38 15.13
C ARG A 197 20.58 0.95 14.64
N ILE A 198 21.27 0.12 15.41
CA ILE A 198 21.70 -1.23 15.06
C ILE A 198 20.95 -2.22 15.95
N PHE A 199 20.32 -3.22 15.34
CA PHE A 199 19.57 -4.28 16.02
C PHE A 199 20.21 -5.62 15.66
N THR A 200 20.73 -6.29 16.68
CA THR A 200 21.38 -7.60 16.57
C THR A 200 20.46 -8.74 16.98
N CYS A 201 19.46 -8.43 17.81
CA CYS A 201 18.42 -9.34 18.24
C CYS A 201 17.07 -8.64 18.38
N ALA A 202 16.01 -9.44 18.47
CA ALA A 202 14.68 -8.95 18.79
C ALA A 202 14.21 -9.62 20.08
N THR A 203 13.64 -8.81 20.98
CA THR A 203 12.97 -9.32 22.18
C THR A 203 11.49 -9.45 21.87
N ILE A 204 10.93 -10.63 22.10
CA ILE A 204 9.51 -10.90 21.89
C ILE A 204 8.89 -11.16 23.26
N GLU A 205 7.88 -10.36 23.62
CA GLU A 205 7.06 -10.59 24.80
C GLU A 205 5.84 -11.42 24.41
N LEU A 206 5.63 -12.53 25.12
CA LEU A 206 4.52 -13.44 24.85
C LEU A 206 3.31 -13.04 25.69
N SER A 207 2.19 -12.79 25.03
CA SER A 207 0.94 -12.49 25.73
C SER A 207 0.41 -13.74 26.47
N PRO A 208 0.15 -13.64 27.79
CA PRO A 208 -0.49 -14.71 28.55
C PRO A 208 -1.88 -15.09 28.01
N ASP A 209 -2.56 -14.16 27.35
CA ASP A 209 -3.91 -14.35 26.78
C ASP A 209 -3.88 -15.12 25.44
N ALA A 210 -2.70 -15.37 24.88
CA ALA A 210 -2.51 -16.08 23.61
C ALA A 210 -1.57 -17.30 23.74
N PRO A 211 -1.89 -18.29 24.61
CA PRO A 211 -0.99 -19.40 24.93
C PRO A 211 -0.62 -20.27 23.72
N TYR A 212 -1.56 -20.51 22.79
CA TYR A 212 -1.28 -21.27 21.57
C TYR A 212 -0.35 -20.51 20.60
N GLY A 213 -0.47 -19.19 20.53
CA GLY A 213 0.43 -18.36 19.73
C GLY A 213 1.85 -18.36 20.29
N ALA A 214 1.96 -18.27 21.63
CA ALA A 214 3.22 -18.40 22.35
C ALA A 214 3.89 -19.76 22.10
N GLU A 215 3.13 -20.85 22.18
CA GLU A 215 3.63 -22.20 21.89
C GLU A 215 4.13 -22.35 20.45
N HIS A 216 3.36 -21.87 19.46
CA HIS A 216 3.79 -21.90 18.06
C HIS A 216 5.09 -21.12 17.82
N LEU A 217 5.24 -19.93 18.43
CA LEU A 217 6.48 -19.17 18.31
C LEU A 217 7.64 -19.94 18.94
N LEU A 218 7.47 -20.46 20.16
CA LEU A 218 8.51 -21.22 20.86
C LEU A 218 8.89 -22.49 20.10
N ALA A 219 7.95 -23.14 19.43
CA ALA A 219 8.23 -24.30 18.58
C ALA A 219 8.97 -23.92 17.29
N ALA A 220 8.73 -22.72 16.74
CA ALA A 220 9.41 -22.21 15.56
C ALA A 220 10.83 -21.71 15.86
N VAL A 221 11.07 -21.16 17.05
CA VAL A 221 12.40 -20.72 17.50
C VAL A 221 13.25 -21.95 17.82
N LYS A 222 14.39 -22.07 17.13
CA LYS A 222 15.38 -23.13 17.42
C LYS A 222 16.70 -22.48 17.84
N ASP A 223 17.21 -22.88 19.01
CA ASP A 223 18.48 -22.37 19.58
C ASP A 223 18.56 -20.83 19.68
N GLY A 224 17.40 -20.18 19.87
CA GLY A 224 17.27 -18.72 19.94
C GLY A 224 17.31 -18.01 18.57
N VAL A 225 17.16 -18.75 17.47
CA VAL A 225 17.14 -18.23 16.10
C VAL A 225 15.81 -18.57 15.43
N LEU A 226 15.29 -17.63 14.64
CA LEU A 226 14.12 -17.85 13.80
C LEU A 226 14.48 -17.59 12.33
N ALA A 227 14.16 -18.54 11.47
CA ALA A 227 14.42 -18.45 10.04
C ALA A 227 13.19 -17.91 9.31
N PHE A 228 13.39 -16.89 8.48
CA PHE A 228 12.34 -16.30 7.66
C PHE A 228 12.66 -16.53 6.18
N SER A 229 11.69 -17.02 5.42
CA SER A 229 11.80 -17.20 3.96
C SER A 229 11.13 -16.09 3.15
N THR A 230 10.37 -15.23 3.82
CA THR A 230 9.49 -14.24 3.18
C THR A 230 9.70 -12.89 3.83
N VAL A 231 9.98 -11.88 3.01
CA VAL A 231 9.95 -10.48 3.43
C VAL A 231 8.56 -9.95 3.11
N SER A 232 7.81 -9.62 4.14
CA SER A 232 6.49 -9.00 4.05
C SER A 232 6.55 -7.64 4.73
N HIS A 233 6.09 -6.59 4.05
CA HIS A 233 5.85 -5.31 4.69
C HIS A 233 4.51 -5.42 5.43
N ALA A 234 4.54 -5.69 6.73
CA ALA A 234 3.37 -5.63 7.59
C ALA A 234 3.22 -4.19 8.10
N PHE A 235 2.09 -3.56 7.77
CA PHE A 235 1.73 -2.22 8.24
C PHE A 235 1.05 -2.35 9.60
N ALA A 236 1.50 -1.56 10.57
CA ALA A 236 0.80 -1.32 11.84
C ALA A 236 -0.09 -0.08 11.69
#